data_AF-A0A2Z6ZV80-F1
#
_entry.id   AF-A0A2Z6ZV80-F1
#
_cell.length_a   1.000
_cell.length_b   1.000
_cell.length_c   1.000
_cell.angle_alpha   90.00
_cell.angle_beta   90.00
_cell.angle_gamma   90.00
#
_symmetry.space_group_name_H-M   'P 1'
#
loop_
_entity.id
_entity.type
_entity.pdbx_description
1 polymer ?
#
loop_
_entity_poly.entity_id
_entity_poly.type
_entity_poly.pdbx_seq_one_letter_code
_entity_poly.pdbx_strand_id
1 'polypeptide(L)' 'MSSIKNPLAAILDSNKFTGLNNQDWLRNLNIVLASEKLLYTLEKSPPKEDPADISPEELTKLKKLMG' A
#
# COMPACT_ATOMS: atom_id res chain seq x y z
N MET A 1 35.42 6.70 2.58
CA MET A 1 34.58 5.57 3.07
C MET A 1 33.31 5.56 2.24
N SER A 2 33.03 4.47 1.52
CA SER A 2 31.78 4.37 0.74
C SER A 2 30.63 4.26 1.73
N SER A 3 29.83 5.32 1.87
CA SER A 3 28.58 5.26 2.62
C SER A 3 27.69 4.25 1.90
N ILE A 4 27.40 3.11 2.54
CA ILE A 4 26.48 2.12 1.99
C ILE A 4 25.13 2.81 1.90
N LYS A 5 24.79 3.30 0.70
CA LYS A 5 23.48 3.86 0.43
C LYS A 5 22.47 2.76 0.71
N ASN A 6 21.41 3.11 1.44
CA ASN A 6 20.27 2.24 1.67
C ASN A 6 19.87 1.57 0.33
N PRO A 7 19.76 0.23 0.25
CA PRO A 7 19.41 -0.48 -0.98
C PRO A 7 18.15 0.08 -1.66
N LEU A 8 17.18 0.56 -0.89
CA LEU A 8 15.97 1.21 -1.41
C LEU A 8 16.30 2.53 -2.10
N ALA A 9 17.18 3.35 -1.52
CA ALA A 9 17.64 4.59 -2.14
C ALA A 9 18.41 4.30 -3.44
N ALA A 10 19.23 3.25 -3.47
CA ALA A 10 19.93 2.83 -4.67
C ALA A 10 18.95 2.39 -5.79
N ILE A 11 17.90 1.64 -5.46
CA ILE A 11 16.86 1.22 -6.42
C ILE A 11 16.10 2.42 -6.98
N LEU A 12 15.71 3.38 -6.13
CA LEU A 12 15.02 4.60 -6.56
C LEU A 12 15.93 5.46 -7.47
N ASP A 13 17.19 5.65 -7.09
CA ASP A 13 18.19 6.34 -7.90
C ASP A 13 18.37 5.65 -9.27
N SER A 14 18.54 4.32 -9.30
CA SER A 14 18.74 3.54 -10.53
C SER A 14 17.53 3.59 -11.48
N ASN A 15 16.32 3.61 -10.94
CA ASN A 15 15.09 3.74 -11.73
C ASN A 15 14.71 5.21 -11.98
N LYS A 16 15.57 6.16 -11.60
CA LYS A 16 15.36 7.60 -11.72
C LYS A 16 14.07 8.08 -11.04
N PHE A 17 13.57 7.38 -10.02
CA PHE A 17 12.41 7.78 -9.23
C PHE A 17 12.79 8.87 -8.23
N THR A 18 13.33 9.97 -8.75
CA THR A 18 13.79 11.14 -8.01
C THR A 18 13.05 12.37 -8.50
N GLY A 19 12.71 13.30 -7.61
CA GLY A 19 12.03 14.56 -7.98
C GLY A 19 10.70 14.33 -8.70
N LEU A 20 10.52 14.99 -9.85
CA LEU A 20 9.28 14.94 -10.63
C LEU A 20 8.89 13.53 -11.08
N ASN A 21 9.86 12.69 -11.47
CA ASN A 21 9.56 11.34 -11.93
C ASN A 21 8.99 10.44 -10.82
N ASN A 22 9.32 10.69 -9.55
CA ASN A 22 8.70 10.00 -8.41
C ASN A 22 7.22 10.39 -8.27
N GLN A 23 6.93 11.69 -8.39
CA GLN A 23 5.57 12.22 -8.31
C GLN A 23 4.71 11.74 -9.49
N ASP A 24 5.27 11.76 -10.71
CA ASP A 24 4.59 11.28 -11.91
C ASP A 24 4.30 9.78 -11.82
N TRP A 25 5.26 9.00 -11.32
CA TRP A 25 5.06 7.57 -11.08
C TRP A 25 3.95 7.32 -10.06
N LEU A 26 3.96 8.02 -8.92
CA LEU A 26 2.93 7.87 -7.90
C LEU A 26 1.55 8.26 -8.45
N ARG A 27 1.48 9.34 -9.24
CA ARG A 27 0.24 9.77 -9.91
C ARG A 27 -0.26 8.72 -10.90
N ASN A 28 0.61 8.16 -11.72
CA ASN A 28 0.25 7.11 -12.68
C ASN A 28 -0.21 5.84 -11.97
N LEU A 29 0.46 5.46 -10.88
CA LEU A 29 0.05 4.34 -10.03
C LEU A 29 -1.34 4.56 -9.43
N ASN A 30 -1.60 5.75 -8.87
CA ASN A 30 -2.92 6.10 -8.33
C ASN A 30 -4.03 6.03 -9.39
N ILE A 31 -3.76 6.46 -10.63
CA ILE A 31 -4.73 6.38 -11.74
C ILE A 31 -5.08 4.92 -12.05
N VAL A 32 -4.07 4.05 -12.20
CA VAL A 32 -4.27 2.62 -12.48
C VAL A 32 -5.05 1.97 -11.33
N LEU A 33 -4.62 2.17 -10.08
CA LEU A 33 -5.29 1.57 -8.92
C LEU A 33 -6.71 2.08 -8.72
N ALA A 34 -6.98 3.37 -8.96
CA ALA A 34 -8.34 3.90 -8.91
C ALA A 34 -9.23 3.27 -9.99
N SER A 35 -8.69 3.06 -11.20
CA SER A 35 -9.43 2.40 -12.29
C SER A 35 -9.81 0.95 -11.95
N GLU A 36 -8.96 0.26 -11.20
CA GLU A 36 -9.18 -1.11 -10.75
C GLU A 36 -9.91 -1.19 -9.39
N LYS A 37 -10.28 -0.05 -8.80
CA LYS A 37 -10.87 0.04 -7.45
C LYS A 37 -9.96 -0.53 -6.34
N LEU A 38 -8.65 -0.50 -6.55
CA LEU A 38 -7.62 -0.99 -5.63
C LEU A 38 -6.87 0.11 -4.87
N LEU A 39 -7.31 1.37 -4.97
CA LEU A 39 -6.63 2.51 -4.33
C LEU A 39 -6.45 2.33 -2.81
N TYR A 40 -7.39 1.61 -2.16
CA TYR A 40 -7.36 1.27 -0.74
C TYR A 40 -6.07 0.52 -0.32
N THR A 41 -5.39 -0.15 -1.25
CA THR A 41 -4.13 -0.86 -1.00
C THR A 41 -2.98 0.08 -0.61
N LEU A 42 -3.04 1.36 -1.01
CA LEU A 42 -2.05 2.37 -0.65
C LEU A 42 -2.36 3.06 0.69
N GLU A 43 -3.62 3.12 1.10
CA GLU A 43 -4.10 3.93 2.23
C GLU A 43 -3.90 3.28 3.62
N LYS A 44 -3.43 2.02 3.67
CA LYS A 44 -3.01 1.34 4.92
C LYS A 44 -4.04 1.22 6.05
N SER A 45 -5.32 1.24 5.74
CA SER A 45 -6.26 0.37 6.45
C SER A 45 -7.04 -0.44 5.43
N PRO A 46 -7.20 -1.76 5.64
CA PRO A 46 -8.18 -2.52 4.87
C PRO A 46 -9.49 -1.71 4.83
N PRO A 47 -10.29 -1.81 3.76
CA PRO A 47 -11.66 -1.34 3.83
C PRO A 47 -12.22 -1.87 5.14
N LYS A 48 -12.83 -1.01 5.97
CA LYS A 48 -13.64 -1.53 7.06
C LYS A 48 -14.67 -2.41 6.38
N GLU A 49 -14.49 -3.72 6.47
CA GLU A 49 -15.55 -4.66 6.16
C GLU A 49 -16.74 -4.16 6.97
N ASP A 50 -17.79 -3.74 6.28
CA ASP A 50 -18.98 -3.30 6.98
C ASP A 50 -19.37 -4.46 7.91
N PRO A 51 -19.67 -4.22 9.20
CA PRO A 51 -20.04 -5.29 10.12
C PRO A 51 -21.24 -6.13 9.62
N ALA A 52 -21.98 -5.62 8.63
CA ALA A 52 -23.05 -6.32 7.94
C ALA A 52 -22.57 -7.43 6.99
N ASP A 53 -21.33 -7.36 6.47
CA ASP A 53 -20.75 -8.33 5.55
C ASP A 53 -19.95 -9.43 6.26
N ILE A 54 -19.66 -9.26 7.55
CA ILE A 54 -18.94 -10.26 8.36
C ILE A 54 -19.93 -11.32 8.85
N SER A 55 -19.71 -12.58 8.45
CA SER A 55 -20.49 -13.70 8.98
C SER A 55 -20.21 -13.90 10.48
N PRO A 56 -21.14 -14.48 11.25
CA PRO A 56 -20.92 -14.80 12.65
C PRO A 56 -19.67 -15.65 12.93
N GLU A 57 -19.28 -16.54 12.00
CA GLU A 57 -18.06 -17.34 12.15
C GLU A 57 -16.79 -16.49 12.04
N GLU A 58 -16.73 -15.57 11.07
CA GLU A 58 -15.56 -14.71 10.86
C GLU A 58 -15.40 -13.69 12.01
N LEU A 59 -16.50 -13.16 12.53
CA LEU A 59 -16.48 -12.33 13.74
C LEU A 59 -15.89 -13.06 14.95
N THR A 60 -16.20 -14.36 15.08
CA THR A 60 -15.71 -15.19 16.18
C THR A 60 -14.20 -15.44 16.06
N LYS A 61 -13.70 -15.68 14.84
CA LYS A 61 -12.25 -15.83 14.58
C LYS A 61 -11.49 -14.53 14.86
N LEU A 62 -12.04 -13.39 14.45
CA LEU A 62 -11.41 -12.08 14.66
C LEU A 62 -11.28 -11.74 16.16
N LYS A 63 -12.33 -11.98 16.94
CA LYS A 63 -12.30 -11.80 18.40
C LYS A 63 -11.24 -12.67 19.08
N LYS A 64 -10.98 -13.87 18.55
CA LYS A 64 -9.96 -14.80 19.06
C LYS A 64 -8.53 -14.36 18.71
N LEU A 65 -8.33 -13.63 17.61
CA LEU A 65 -7.03 -13.09 17.18
C LEU A 65 -6.64 -11.80 17.91
N MET A 66 -7.62 -11.07 18.45
CA MET A 66 -7.42 -9.79 19.14
C MET A 66 -7.28 -9.91 20.68
N GLY A 67 -7.49 -11.09 21.24
CA GLY A 67 -7.29 -11.39 22.67
C GLY A 67 -6.02 -12.17 22.90
#